data_AF-A0A954IJ64-F1
#
_entry.id   AF-A0A954IJ64-F1
#
_cell.length_a   1.000
_cell.length_b   1.000
_cell.length_c   1.000
_cell.angle_alpha   90.00
_cell.angle_beta   90.00
_cell.angle_gamma   90.00
#
_symmetry.space_group_name_H-M   'P 1'
#
loop_
_entity.id
_entity.type
_entity.pdbx_description
1 polymer ?
#
loop_
_entity_poly.entity_id
_entity_poly.type
_entity_poly.pdbx_seq_one_letter_code
_entity_poly.pdbx_strand_id
1 'polypeptide(L)'
;MADARFGIRLLLRKSAFPCGMLAALALAATWSLWLPRLNRLVDRGIAANREQKESQARHSPAEENHDGHDHGGDDHGGHDHGTDGHESSTDSIELSLQARQNLGLNRETVRPVVRGTFLRSITIPAVVVEQPGRTRLHVAAPMTGVITHVHAVEGETVEPGALLFEIRLTHEDLVQSQVQF
;
A
#
# COMPACT_ATOMS: atom_id res chain seq x y z
N MET A 1 24.59 -1.72 40.31
CA MET A 1 25.95 -1.89 39.76
C MET A 1 26.06 -3.33 39.26
N ALA A 2 26.40 -3.51 37.98
CA ALA A 2 26.53 -4.77 37.21
C ALA A 2 25.20 -5.53 36.94
N ASP A 3 24.57 -5.50 35.77
CA ASP A 3 24.99 -5.76 34.37
C ASP A 3 25.41 -7.23 34.12
N ALA A 4 24.44 -8.04 33.67
CA ALA A 4 24.61 -9.45 33.32
C ALA A 4 24.46 -9.62 31.80
N ARG A 5 25.60 -9.74 31.12
CA ARG A 5 25.72 -9.88 29.66
C ARG A 5 25.52 -11.34 29.26
N PHE A 6 24.43 -11.63 28.55
CA PHE A 6 24.17 -12.93 27.93
C PHE A 6 24.86 -13.01 26.56
N GLY A 7 25.88 -13.87 26.44
CA GLY A 7 26.60 -14.12 25.19
C GLY A 7 25.99 -15.27 24.40
N ILE A 8 25.62 -15.04 23.14
CA ILE A 8 25.23 -16.09 22.18
C ILE A 8 26.36 -16.22 21.14
N ARG A 9 26.96 -17.42 21.09
CA ARG A 9 28.05 -17.81 20.18
C ARG A 9 27.54 -17.89 18.74
N LEU A 10 28.10 -17.07 17.86
CA LEU A 10 27.93 -17.13 16.40
C LEU A 10 28.88 -18.19 15.82
N LEU A 11 28.35 -19.32 15.34
CA LEU A 11 29.10 -20.32 14.58
C LEU A 11 29.12 -19.93 13.08
N LEU A 12 30.31 -19.54 12.62
CA LEU A 12 30.63 -19.17 11.24
C LEU A 12 30.87 -20.45 10.41
N ARG A 13 30.03 -20.74 9.42
CA ARG A 13 30.21 -21.88 8.49
C ARG A 13 30.88 -21.40 7.19
N LYS A 14 32.21 -21.52 7.12
CA LYS A 14 33.03 -21.28 5.90
C LYS A 14 33.28 -22.60 5.17
N SER A 15 32.54 -22.90 4.10
CA SER A 15 32.91 -23.96 3.14
C SER A 15 32.02 -23.96 1.88
N ALA A 16 32.23 -23.02 0.95
CA ALA A 16 31.56 -23.06 -0.36
C ALA A 16 32.36 -22.42 -1.53
N PHE A 17 33.65 -22.12 -1.36
CA PHE A 17 34.45 -21.44 -2.39
C PHE A 17 35.23 -22.32 -3.40
N PRO A 18 35.60 -23.60 -3.15
CA PRO A 18 36.46 -24.31 -4.11
C PRO A 18 35.71 -24.89 -5.32
N CYS A 19 34.39 -25.13 -5.23
CA CYS A 19 33.63 -25.77 -6.31
C CYS A 19 33.40 -24.85 -7.52
N GLY A 20 33.17 -23.55 -7.29
CA GLY A 20 32.90 -22.59 -8.37
C GLY A 20 34.12 -22.34 -9.27
N MET A 21 35.32 -22.36 -8.69
CA MET A 21 36.56 -22.10 -9.43
C MET A 21 36.93 -23.26 -10.37
N LEU A 22 36.66 -24.51 -9.96
CA LEU A 22 36.90 -25.68 -10.80
C LEU A 22 35.94 -25.75 -11.99
N ALA A 23 34.67 -25.36 -11.81
CA ALA A 23 33.70 -25.28 -12.90
C ALA A 23 34.08 -24.22 -13.95
N ALA A 24 34.56 -23.05 -13.52
CA ALA A 24 35.01 -22.00 -14.43
C ALA A 24 36.24 -22.43 -15.26
N LEU A 25 37.20 -23.13 -14.64
CA LEU A 25 38.36 -23.67 -15.34
C LEU A 25 37.99 -24.78 -16.34
N ALA A 26 37.02 -25.63 -16.00
CA ALA A 26 36.51 -26.65 -16.92
C ALA A 26 35.79 -26.03 -18.14
N LEU A 27 35.00 -24.97 -17.93
CA LEU A 27 34.34 -24.24 -19.01
C LEU A 27 35.33 -23.51 -19.93
N ALA A 28 36.42 -22.98 -19.37
CA ALA A 28 37.51 -22.38 -20.13
C ALA A 28 38.32 -23.43 -20.91
N ALA A 29 38.61 -24.58 -20.32
CA ALA A 29 39.35 -25.66 -20.98
C ALA A 29 38.57 -26.31 -22.13
N THR A 30 37.24 -26.38 -22.00
CA THR A 30 36.35 -27.00 -23.01
C THR A 30 35.80 -26.01 -24.03
N TRP A 31 36.33 -24.76 -24.06
CA TRP A 31 35.86 -23.69 -24.95
C TRP A 31 35.81 -24.08 -26.44
N SER A 32 36.76 -24.87 -26.92
CA SER A 32 36.82 -25.33 -28.31
C SER A 32 35.69 -26.29 -28.71
N LEU A 33 35.02 -26.95 -27.75
CA LEU A 33 33.93 -27.88 -28.05
C LEU A 33 32.55 -27.19 -28.14
N TRP A 34 32.33 -26.08 -27.42
CA TRP A 34 31.03 -25.40 -27.40
C TRP A 34 30.98 -24.11 -28.21
N LEU A 35 32.12 -23.42 -28.45
CA LEU A 35 32.16 -22.22 -29.31
C LEU A 35 31.54 -22.42 -30.70
N PRO A 36 31.83 -23.52 -31.44
CA PRO A 36 31.29 -23.69 -32.79
C PRO A 36 29.76 -23.82 -32.82
N ARG A 37 29.15 -24.34 -31.74
CA ARG A 37 27.69 -24.43 -31.63
C ARG A 37 27.05 -23.10 -31.26
N LEU A 38 27.74 -22.29 -30.45
CA LEU A 38 27.28 -20.95 -30.08
C LEU A 38 27.30 -20.00 -31.30
N ASN A 39 28.36 -20.04 -32.11
CA ASN A 39 28.47 -19.18 -33.29
C ASN A 39 27.31 -19.40 -34.27
N ARG A 40 26.87 -20.65 -34.48
CA ARG A 40 25.70 -20.96 -35.33
C ARG A 40 24.40 -20.32 -34.83
N LEU A 41 24.27 -20.11 -33.52
CA LEU A 41 23.09 -19.49 -32.93
C LEU A 41 23.12 -17.97 -33.11
N VAL A 42 24.32 -17.37 -32.97
CA VAL A 42 24.55 -15.94 -33.19
C VAL A 42 24.38 -15.58 -34.67
N ASP A 43 24.91 -16.40 -35.59
CA ASP A 43 24.78 -16.20 -37.04
C ASP A 43 23.31 -16.24 -37.48
N ARG A 44 22.48 -17.12 -36.90
CA ARG A 44 21.02 -17.13 -37.14
C ARG A 44 20.33 -15.87 -36.63
N GLY A 45 20.73 -15.36 -35.48
CA GLY A 45 20.17 -14.12 -34.92
C GLY A 45 20.53 -12.89 -35.75
N ILE A 46 21.77 -12.82 -36.25
CA ILE A 46 22.23 -11.71 -37.08
C ILE A 46 21.61 -11.76 -38.49
N ALA A 47 21.49 -12.95 -39.09
CA ALA A 47 20.86 -13.12 -40.40
C ALA A 47 19.35 -12.77 -40.38
N ALA A 48 18.61 -13.24 -39.37
CA ALA A 48 17.18 -12.93 -39.21
C ALA A 48 16.91 -11.42 -39.06
N ASN A 49 17.83 -10.69 -38.40
CA ASN A 49 17.70 -9.25 -38.23
C ASN A 49 18.09 -8.45 -39.49
N ARG A 50 18.90 -9.03 -40.39
CA ARG A 50 19.29 -8.42 -41.67
C ARG A 50 18.17 -8.50 -42.71
N GLU A 51 17.46 -9.62 -42.78
CA GLU A 51 16.28 -9.80 -43.67
C GLU A 51 15.15 -8.83 -43.30
N GLN A 52 14.98 -8.51 -42.01
CA GLN A 52 13.99 -7.56 -41.53
C GLN A 52 14.35 -6.08 -41.87
N LYS A 53 15.62 -5.79 -42.14
CA LYS A 53 16.11 -4.43 -42.46
C LYS A 53 16.09 -4.12 -43.96
N GLU A 54 16.16 -5.13 -44.82
CA GLU A 54 16.11 -4.97 -46.29
C GLU A 54 14.68 -4.87 -46.85
N SER A 55 13.68 -5.42 -46.14
CA SER A 55 12.26 -5.30 -46.52
C SER A 55 11.65 -3.91 -46.24
N GLN A 56 12.26 -3.10 -45.37
CA GLN A 56 11.76 -1.78 -44.99
C GLN A 56 12.34 -0.62 -45.84
N ALA A 57 13.34 -0.87 -46.69
CA ALA A 57 14.04 0.17 -47.47
C ALA A 57 13.57 0.32 -48.94
N ARG A 58 12.48 -0.35 -49.36
CA ARG A 58 12.02 -0.37 -50.77
C ARG A 58 10.75 0.41 -51.11
N HIS A 59 10.28 1.31 -50.24
CA HIS A 59 9.10 2.14 -50.54
C HIS A 59 9.46 3.63 -50.59
N SER A 60 9.87 4.10 -51.77
CA SER A 60 9.86 5.52 -52.16
C SER A 60 8.61 5.79 -53.02
N PRO A 61 7.97 6.97 -52.90
CA PRO A 61 6.79 7.29 -53.70
C PRO A 61 7.23 7.86 -55.06
N ALA A 62 6.70 7.29 -56.14
CA ALA A 62 6.73 7.90 -57.47
C ALA A 62 5.31 7.90 -58.02
N GLU A 63 4.82 9.09 -58.31
CA GLU A 63 3.58 9.32 -59.05
C GLU A 63 3.76 8.92 -60.51
N GLU A 64 2.77 8.24 -61.11
CA GLU A 64 2.15 8.62 -62.39
C GLU A 64 1.00 7.68 -62.77
N ASN A 65 -0.11 8.30 -63.18
CA ASN A 65 -1.14 7.87 -64.15
C ASN A 65 -1.16 6.42 -64.63
N HIS A 66 -2.32 5.76 -64.61
CA HIS A 66 -2.86 5.09 -65.81
C HIS A 66 -4.37 4.84 -65.70
N ASP A 67 -4.98 5.03 -66.87
CA ASP A 67 -6.38 5.08 -67.25
C ASP A 67 -6.95 3.68 -67.51
N GLY A 68 -8.25 3.50 -67.25
CA GLY A 68 -9.10 2.39 -67.68
C GLY A 68 -8.85 1.02 -67.04
N HIS A 69 -9.91 0.37 -66.55
CA HIS A 69 -10.47 -0.90 -67.07
C HIS A 69 -11.67 -1.29 -66.19
N ASP A 70 -12.85 -1.22 -66.80
CA ASP A 70 -14.11 -1.81 -66.32
C ASP A 70 -14.00 -3.33 -66.35
N HIS A 71 -14.14 -3.97 -65.19
CA HIS A 71 -14.49 -5.39 -65.11
C HIS A 71 -15.44 -5.59 -63.92
N GLY A 72 -16.70 -5.81 -64.25
CA GLY A 72 -17.73 -6.22 -63.32
C GLY A 72 -17.50 -7.59 -62.69
N GLY A 73 -18.24 -7.82 -61.61
CA GLY A 73 -18.36 -9.12 -60.94
C GLY A 73 -17.74 -9.14 -59.56
N ASP A 74 -18.30 -8.38 -58.62
CA ASP A 74 -18.07 -8.60 -57.18
C ASP A 74 -18.78 -9.91 -56.77
N ASP A 75 -18.16 -11.04 -57.10
CA ASP A 75 -18.45 -12.32 -56.44
C ASP A 75 -17.53 -12.39 -55.20
N HIS A 76 -17.98 -11.76 -54.11
CA HIS A 76 -17.33 -11.88 -52.81
C HIS A 76 -17.52 -13.30 -52.29
N GLY A 77 -16.61 -14.18 -52.73
CA GLY A 77 -16.44 -15.52 -52.21
C GLY A 77 -16.41 -15.51 -50.69
N GLY A 78 -17.39 -16.20 -50.10
CA GLY A 78 -17.59 -16.29 -48.67
C GLY A 78 -16.31 -16.74 -47.97
N HIS A 79 -15.74 -15.84 -47.17
CA HIS A 79 -14.89 -16.24 -46.07
C HIS A 79 -15.78 -16.93 -45.05
N ASP A 80 -15.87 -18.26 -45.19
CA ASP A 80 -16.36 -19.19 -44.19
C ASP A 80 -15.49 -19.01 -42.93
N HIS A 81 -15.90 -18.10 -42.06
CA HIS A 81 -15.53 -18.16 -40.67
C HIS A 81 -16.29 -19.33 -40.09
N GLY A 82 -15.72 -20.53 -40.28
CA GLY A 82 -16.17 -21.76 -39.66
C GLY A 82 -16.56 -21.44 -38.24
N THR A 83 -17.86 -21.57 -37.98
CA THR A 83 -18.47 -21.34 -36.69
C THR A 83 -18.07 -22.50 -35.81
N ASP A 84 -16.82 -22.48 -35.34
CA ASP A 84 -16.39 -23.27 -34.20
C ASP A 84 -17.26 -22.81 -33.03
N GLY A 85 -18.32 -23.59 -32.80
CA GLY A 85 -19.36 -23.35 -31.82
C GLY A 85 -18.76 -23.25 -30.44
N HIS A 86 -18.42 -22.04 -30.03
CA HIS A 86 -18.28 -21.68 -28.63
C HIS A 86 -19.64 -21.17 -28.19
N GLU A 87 -20.47 -22.07 -27.66
CA GLU A 87 -21.57 -21.67 -26.80
C GLU A 87 -20.97 -20.86 -25.65
N SER A 88 -21.10 -19.54 -25.74
CA SER A 88 -20.56 -18.61 -24.77
C SER A 88 -21.39 -18.71 -23.51
N SER A 89 -20.89 -19.49 -22.54
CA SER A 89 -21.32 -19.35 -21.15
C SER A 89 -21.17 -17.86 -20.79
N THR A 90 -22.29 -17.19 -20.53
CA THR A 90 -22.39 -15.72 -20.48
C THR A 90 -21.62 -15.07 -19.32
N ASP A 91 -20.95 -15.87 -18.50
CA ASP A 91 -20.26 -15.47 -17.27
C ASP A 91 -18.76 -15.79 -17.28
N SER A 92 -18.20 -16.34 -18.37
CA SER A 92 -16.76 -16.64 -18.43
C SER A 92 -16.12 -16.25 -19.76
N ILE A 93 -14.92 -15.69 -19.66
CA ILE A 93 -14.09 -15.29 -20.81
C ILE A 93 -12.90 -16.24 -20.88
N GLU A 94 -12.79 -16.94 -22.02
CA GLU A 94 -11.63 -17.78 -22.30
C GLU A 94 -10.48 -16.93 -22.87
N LEU A 95 -9.28 -17.16 -22.33
CA LEU A 95 -8.09 -16.42 -22.73
C LEU A 95 -7.00 -17.38 -23.18
N SER A 96 -6.36 -17.05 -24.30
CA SER A 96 -5.16 -17.75 -24.76
C SER A 96 -4.00 -17.58 -23.78
N LEU A 97 -3.03 -18.49 -23.83
CA LEU A 97 -1.84 -18.41 -22.97
C LEU A 97 -1.05 -17.11 -23.21
N GLN A 98 -0.96 -16.65 -24.45
CA GLN A 98 -0.34 -15.37 -24.81
C GLN A 98 -1.13 -14.19 -24.25
N ALA A 99 -2.46 -14.20 -24.34
CA ALA A 99 -3.29 -13.14 -23.76
C ALA A 99 -3.13 -13.07 -22.23
N ARG A 100 -3.09 -14.21 -21.54
CA ARG A 100 -2.83 -14.27 -20.10
C ARG A 100 -1.44 -13.73 -19.73
N GLN A 101 -0.42 -14.02 -20.53
CA GLN A 101 0.94 -13.50 -20.33
C GLN A 101 1.01 -12.00 -20.56
N ASN A 102 0.38 -11.49 -21.62
CA ASN A 102 0.32 -10.06 -21.93
C ASN A 102 -0.42 -9.26 -20.84
N LEU A 103 -1.45 -9.84 -20.22
CA LEU A 103 -2.19 -9.25 -19.11
C LEU A 103 -1.52 -9.43 -17.74
N GLY A 104 -0.37 -10.13 -17.67
CA GLY A 104 0.34 -10.38 -16.43
C GLY A 104 -0.42 -11.30 -15.45
N LEU A 105 -1.35 -12.13 -15.94
CA LEU A 105 -2.12 -13.10 -15.15
C LEU A 105 -1.27 -14.34 -14.88
N ASN A 106 -0.33 -14.22 -13.94
CA ASN A 106 0.60 -15.24 -13.53
C ASN A 106 0.32 -15.73 -12.09
N ARG A 107 1.09 -16.71 -11.62
CA ARG A 107 0.91 -17.30 -10.29
C ARG A 107 1.17 -16.34 -9.13
N GLU A 108 1.84 -15.21 -9.37
CA GLU A 108 2.15 -14.21 -8.35
C GLU A 108 1.04 -13.17 -8.20
N THR A 109 0.39 -12.81 -9.32
CA THR A 109 -0.70 -11.82 -9.39
C THR A 109 -2.06 -12.46 -9.12
N VAL A 110 -2.30 -13.66 -9.65
CA VAL A 110 -3.54 -14.41 -9.42
C VAL A 110 -3.35 -15.32 -8.21
N ARG A 111 -3.78 -14.84 -7.05
CA ARG A 111 -3.73 -15.59 -5.79
C ARG A 111 -5.11 -16.10 -5.41
N PRO A 112 -5.23 -17.29 -4.78
CA PRO A 112 -6.49 -17.76 -4.23
C PRO A 112 -7.03 -16.77 -3.20
N VAL A 113 -8.33 -16.52 -3.25
CA VAL A 113 -9.00 -15.70 -2.23
C VAL A 113 -9.03 -16.48 -0.93
N VAL A 114 -8.38 -15.92 0.09
CA VAL A 114 -8.38 -16.47 1.46
C VAL A 114 -9.10 -15.53 2.40
N ARG A 115 -9.85 -16.08 3.35
CA ARG A 115 -10.49 -15.29 4.40
C ARG A 115 -9.47 -15.01 5.51
N GLY A 116 -9.44 -13.76 5.97
CA GLY A 116 -8.57 -13.34 7.07
C GLY A 116 -9.16 -12.15 7.81
N THR A 117 -8.61 -11.87 8.98
CA THR A 117 -8.97 -10.67 9.74
C THR A 117 -8.33 -9.45 9.08
N PHE A 118 -9.15 -8.46 8.74
CA PHE A 118 -8.69 -7.17 8.23
C PHE A 118 -8.80 -6.13 9.33
N LEU A 119 -7.66 -5.57 9.73
CA LEU A 119 -7.62 -4.48 10.70
C LEU A 119 -7.38 -3.17 9.94
N ARG A 120 -8.22 -2.18 10.22
CA ARG A 120 -8.08 -0.81 9.71
C ARG A 120 -8.06 0.16 10.88
N SER A 121 -7.03 0.99 10.92
CA SER A 121 -6.97 2.12 11.85
C SER A 121 -7.56 3.37 11.19
N ILE A 122 -8.30 4.15 11.96
CA ILE A 122 -8.80 5.48 11.57
C ILE A 122 -8.40 6.49 12.65
N THR A 123 -8.10 7.72 12.23
CA THR A 123 -7.79 8.82 13.14
C THR A 123 -9.07 9.59 13.44
N ILE A 124 -9.44 9.65 14.72
CA ILE A 124 -10.62 10.38 15.19
C ILE A 124 -10.13 11.60 15.99
N PRO A 125 -10.45 12.84 15.57
CA PRO A 125 -10.14 14.02 16.37
C PRO A 125 -11.01 14.01 17.64
N ALA A 126 -10.42 14.45 18.75
CA ALA A 126 -11.11 14.56 20.03
C ALA A 126 -10.74 15.89 20.71
N VAL A 127 -11.62 16.36 21.58
CA VAL A 127 -11.41 17.57 22.40
C VAL A 127 -11.50 17.21 23.87
N VAL A 128 -10.69 17.87 24.69
CA VAL A 128 -10.76 17.72 26.15
C VAL A 128 -11.88 18.63 26.66
N VAL A 129 -12.80 18.05 27.41
CA VAL A 129 -13.91 18.77 28.05
C VAL A 129 -13.84 18.57 29.56
N GLU A 130 -14.33 19.55 30.31
CA GLU A 130 -14.48 19.44 31.76
C GLU A 130 -15.43 18.29 32.14
N GLN A 131 -15.15 17.64 33.27
CA GLN A 131 -16.05 16.63 33.82
C GLN A 131 -17.12 17.30 34.70
N PRO A 132 -18.42 17.23 34.32
CA PRO A 132 -19.49 17.77 35.15
C PRO A 132 -19.48 17.14 36.55
N GLY A 133 -19.57 17.98 37.58
CA GLY A 133 -19.59 17.52 38.98
C GLY A 133 -18.23 17.10 39.54
N ARG A 134 -17.15 17.17 38.76
CA ARG A 134 -15.78 16.88 39.22
C ARG A 134 -14.86 18.09 39.07
N THR A 135 -14.82 18.65 37.86
CA THR A 135 -14.05 19.87 37.55
C THR A 135 -14.96 21.10 37.54
N ARG A 136 -16.21 20.93 37.10
CA ARG A 136 -17.21 22.00 37.06
C ARG A 136 -18.18 21.88 38.22
N LEU A 137 -18.02 22.74 39.21
CA LEU A 137 -18.84 22.79 40.43
C LEU A 137 -19.34 24.23 40.67
N HIS A 138 -20.61 24.36 41.02
CA HIS A 138 -21.18 25.63 41.45
C HIS A 138 -21.21 25.63 42.98
N VAL A 139 -20.40 26.48 43.60
CA VAL A 139 -20.39 26.66 45.05
C VAL A 139 -21.31 27.83 45.39
N ALA A 140 -22.41 27.54 46.08
CA ALA A 140 -23.32 28.55 46.59
C ALA A 140 -23.01 28.85 48.06
N ALA A 141 -23.14 30.12 48.46
CA ALA A 141 -23.06 30.48 49.86
C ALA A 141 -24.27 29.88 50.61
N PRO A 142 -24.06 29.16 51.73
CA PRO A 142 -25.16 28.54 52.48
C PRO A 142 -26.06 29.59 53.15
N MET A 143 -25.56 30.82 53.33
CA MET A 143 -26.27 31.91 54.00
C MET A 143 -25.88 33.27 53.42
N THR A 144 -26.76 34.25 53.64
CA THR A 144 -26.55 35.65 53.24
C THR A 144 -25.52 36.36 54.13
N GLY A 145 -24.62 37.12 53.52
CA GLY A 145 -23.64 37.93 54.19
C GLY A 145 -22.89 38.85 53.23
N VAL A 146 -21.81 39.47 53.72
CA VAL A 146 -20.92 40.33 52.93
C VAL A 146 -19.58 39.63 52.73
N ILE A 147 -19.07 39.62 51.50
CA ILE A 147 -17.74 39.06 51.19
C ILE A 147 -16.66 39.96 51.79
N THR A 148 -15.79 39.39 52.63
CA THR A 148 -14.67 40.12 53.25
C THR A 148 -13.36 39.91 52.50
N HIS A 149 -13.12 38.70 52.00
CA HIS A 149 -11.94 38.36 51.22
C HIS A 149 -12.29 37.37 50.11
N VAL A 150 -11.61 37.51 48.97
CA VAL A 150 -11.65 36.57 47.85
C VAL A 150 -10.26 35.96 47.74
N HIS A 151 -10.18 34.63 47.83
CA HIS A 151 -8.94 33.87 47.86
C HIS A 151 -8.64 33.16 46.54
N ALA A 152 -9.68 32.87 45.74
CA ALA A 152 -9.54 32.26 44.42
C ALA A 152 -10.17 33.16 43.34
N VAL A 153 -9.46 33.31 42.21
CA VAL A 153 -9.93 34.11 41.06
C VAL A 153 -10.21 33.24 39.83
N GLU A 154 -10.94 33.79 38.86
CA GLU A 154 -11.27 33.06 37.64
C GLU A 154 -10.02 32.65 36.85
N GLY A 155 -9.99 31.39 36.39
CA GLY A 155 -8.85 30.81 35.69
C GLY A 155 -7.76 30.23 36.60
N GLU A 156 -7.87 30.41 37.91
CA GLU A 156 -6.96 29.80 38.89
C GLU A 156 -7.29 28.32 39.09
N THR A 157 -6.25 27.50 39.23
CA THR A 157 -6.40 26.07 39.57
C THR A 157 -6.44 25.93 41.08
N VAL A 158 -7.50 25.33 41.61
CA VAL A 158 -7.70 25.11 43.04
C VAL A 158 -7.79 23.62 43.36
N GLU A 159 -7.20 23.23 44.49
CA GLU A 159 -7.33 21.87 45.02
C GLU A 159 -8.63 21.72 45.83
N PRO A 160 -9.19 20.51 45.94
CA PRO A 160 -10.34 20.26 46.81
C PRO A 160 -10.05 20.68 48.25
N GLY A 161 -10.94 21.49 48.83
CA GLY A 161 -10.80 22.01 50.19
C GLY A 161 -10.04 23.34 50.28
N ALA A 162 -9.53 23.88 49.17
CA ALA A 162 -9.00 25.23 49.15
C ALA A 162 -10.08 26.28 49.51
N LEU A 163 -9.68 27.31 50.26
CA LEU A 163 -10.55 28.41 50.63
C LEU A 163 -10.82 29.30 49.41
N LEU A 164 -12.09 29.49 49.05
CA LEU A 164 -12.47 30.30 47.88
C LEU A 164 -12.74 31.76 48.23
N PHE A 165 -13.52 32.00 49.29
CA PHE A 165 -13.89 33.32 49.77
C PHE A 165 -14.32 33.26 51.24
N GLU A 166 -14.23 34.40 51.91
CA GLU A 166 -14.73 34.59 53.28
C GLU A 166 -16.00 35.45 53.26
N ILE A 167 -17.03 34.99 53.98
CA ILE A 167 -18.28 35.72 54.14
C ILE A 167 -18.46 36.08 55.61
N ARG A 168 -18.63 37.37 55.90
CA ARG A 168 -19.16 37.83 57.17
C ARG A 168 -20.68 37.80 57.11
N LEU A 169 -21.27 36.90 57.90
CA LEU A 169 -22.72 36.76 57.99
C LEU A 169 -23.33 38.02 58.60
N THR A 170 -24.44 38.46 58.02
CA THR A 170 -25.18 39.66 58.48
C THR A 170 -26.47 39.32 59.20
N HIS A 171 -26.84 38.04 59.25
CA HIS A 171 -28.11 37.58 59.81
C HIS A 171 -27.97 37.17 61.28
N GLU A 172 -28.95 37.59 62.08
CA GLU A 172 -29.08 37.30 63.52
C GLU A 172 -29.43 35.82 63.82
N ASP A 173 -29.86 35.05 62.82
CA ASP A 173 -30.50 33.72 63.02
C ASP A 173 -29.56 32.62 63.54
N LEU A 174 -28.25 32.71 63.27
CA LEU A 174 -27.29 31.77 63.84
C LEU A 174 -26.99 32.02 65.32
N VAL A 175 -27.09 33.27 65.78
CA VAL A 175 -26.84 33.59 67.19
C VAL A 175 -27.92 32.94 68.06
N GLN A 176 -29.17 32.97 67.61
CA GLN A 176 -30.29 32.34 68.32
C GLN A 176 -30.13 30.80 68.39
N SER A 177 -29.70 30.17 67.29
CA SER A 177 -29.54 28.72 67.22
C SER A 177 -28.30 28.21 68.00
N GLN A 178 -27.23 29.00 68.08
CA GLN A 178 -26.00 28.64 68.81
C GLN A 178 -26.07 28.93 70.31
N VAL A 179 -26.99 29.80 70.76
CA VAL A 179 -27.22 30.07 72.19
C VAL A 179 -28.11 28.99 72.83
N GLN A 180 -28.89 28.26 72.03
CA GLN A 180 -29.91 27.33 72.54
C GLN A 180 -29.45 25.86 72.63
N PHE A 181 -28.16 25.58 72.42
CA PHE A 181 -27.49 24.29 72.66
C PHE A 181 -26.26 24.49 73.56
#